data_AF-A0A3B8QS35-F1
#
_entry.id   AF-A0A3B8QS35-F1
#
_cell.length_a   1.000
_cell.length_b   1.000
_cell.length_c   1.000
_cell.angle_alpha   90.00
_cell.angle_beta   90.00
_cell.angle_gamma   90.00
#
_symmetry.space_group_name_H-M   'P 1'
#
loop_
_entity.id
_entity.type
_entity.pdbx_description
1 polymer ?
#
loop_
_entity_poly.entity_id
_entity_poly.type
_entity_poly.pdbx_seq_one_letter_code
_entity_poly.pdbx_strand_id
1 'polypeptide(L)' 'MSQEHIDYMLSKIPRNRFLEVKEAASMISWLVSRDNSFTTSGVFDLSGGRATY' A
#
# COMPACT_ATOMS: atom_id res chain seq x y z
N MET A 1 9.88 17.95 4.26
CA MET A 1 9.88 17.13 5.50
C MET A 1 11.30 17.07 6.02
N SER A 2 11.51 17.08 7.33
CA SER A 2 12.86 16.85 7.89
C SER A 2 13.25 15.38 7.71
N GLN A 3 14.56 15.11 7.74
CA GLN A 3 15.07 13.74 7.67
C GLN A 3 14.54 12.89 8.84
N GLU A 4 14.49 13.45 10.05
CA GLU A 4 13.94 12.78 11.24
C GLU A 4 12.48 12.35 11.04
N HIS A 5 11.68 13.16 10.33
CA HIS A 5 10.30 12.81 10.02
C HIS A 5 10.24 11.65 9.01
N ILE A 6 11.13 11.64 8.01
CA ILE A 6 11.23 10.55 7.03
C ILE A 6 11.61 9.25 7.74
N ASP A 7 12.64 9.28 8.59
CA ASP A 7 13.13 8.12 9.32
C ASP A 7 12.08 7.58 10.29
N TYR A 8 11.37 8.48 10.98
CA TYR A 8 10.23 8.12 11.82
C TYR A 8 9.16 7.38 11.02
N MET A 9 8.77 7.90 9.85
CA MET A 9 7.76 7.26 9.00
C MET A 9 8.22 5.88 8.50
N LEU A 10 9.48 5.77 8.06
CA LEU A 10 10.05 4.49 7.60
C LEU A 10 10.10 3.45 8.73
N SER A 11 10.36 3.86 9.98
CA SER A 11 10.34 2.96 11.15
C SER A 11 8.98 2.30 11.40
N LYS A 12 7.90 2.87 10.86
CA LYS A 12 6.53 2.34 10.98
C LYS A 12 6.13 1.44 9.81
N ILE A 13 6.96 1.34 8.77
CA ILE A 13 6.65 0.55 7.58
C ILE A 13 7.57 -0.68 7.57
N PRO A 14 7.07 -1.91 7.85
CA PRO A 14 7.89 -3.12 7.81
C PRO A 14 8.64 -3.35 6.49
N ARG A 15 8.08 -2.89 5.38
CA ARG A 15 8.76 -2.93 4.07
C ARG A 15 9.98 -2.01 3.95
N ASN A 16 10.21 -1.12 4.92
CA ASN A 16 11.30 -0.14 5.00
C ASN A 16 11.48 0.73 3.74
N ARG A 17 10.36 1.08 3.10
CA ARG A 17 10.30 2.03 1.98
C ARG A 17 8.89 2.59 1.83
N PHE A 18 8.79 3.72 1.16
CA PHE A 18 7.48 4.22 0.72
C PHE A 18 6.96 3.40 -0.46
N LEU A 19 5.62 3.33 -0.53
CA LEU A 19 4.91 2.80 -1.69
C LEU A 19 5.18 3.71 -2.90
N GLU A 20 5.44 3.12 -4.05
CA GLU A 20 5.49 3.87 -5.30
C GLU A 20 4.08 4.05 -5.88
N VAL A 21 3.82 5.18 -6.53
CA VAL A 21 2.53 5.46 -7.19
C VAL A 21 2.16 4.37 -8.20
N LYS A 22 3.16 3.82 -8.91
CA LYS A 22 2.96 2.74 -9.88
C LYS A 22 2.47 1.44 -9.24
N GLU A 23 2.84 1.17 -8.00
CA GLU A 23 2.41 -0.02 -7.26
C GLU A 23 0.95 0.11 -6.84
N ALA A 24 0.57 1.31 -6.37
CA ALA A 24 -0.84 1.62 -6.10
C ALA A 24 -1.68 1.52 -7.37
N ALA A 25 -1.22 2.13 -8.47
CA ALA A 25 -1.92 2.08 -9.76
C ALA A 25 -2.08 0.64 -10.29
N SER A 26 -1.05 -0.19 -10.14
CA SER A 26 -1.09 -1.61 -10.54
C SER A 26 -2.15 -2.39 -9.75
N MET A 27 -2.20 -2.21 -8.42
CA MET A 27 -3.23 -2.85 -7.58
C MET A 27 -4.63 -2.39 -7.99
N ILE A 28 -4.84 -1.07 -8.14
CA ILE A 28 -6.13 -0.51 -8.57
C ILE A 28 -6.55 -1.07 -9.93
N SER A 29 -5.62 -1.15 -10.89
CA SER A 29 -5.88 -1.67 -12.23
C SER A 29 -6.32 -3.12 -12.21
N TRP A 30 -5.70 -3.95 -11.35
CA TRP A 30 -6.13 -5.33 -11.14
C TRP A 30 -7.51 -5.41 -10.47
N LEU A 31 -7.76 -4.58 -9.45
CA LEU A 31 -9.04 -4.57 -8.72
C LEU A 31 -10.25 -4.30 -9.62
N VAL A 32 -10.10 -3.41 -10.61
CA VAL A 32 -11.16 -3.04 -11.56
C VAL A 32 -11.19 -3.93 -12.81
N SER A 33 -10.30 -4.91 -12.90
CA SER A 33 -10.21 -5.80 -14.06
C SER A 33 -11.17 -6.99 -13.95
N ARG A 34 -11.33 -7.73 -15.06
CA ARG A 34 -12.08 -9.00 -15.08
C ARG A 34 -11.39 -10.11 -14.26
N ASP A 35 -10.10 -9.97 -13.99
CA ASP A 35 -9.34 -10.97 -13.24
C ASP A 35 -9.74 -10.99 -11.75
N ASN A 36 -10.33 -9.91 -11.24
CA ASN A 36 -10.88 -9.81 -9.89
C ASN A 36 -12.43 -9.85 -9.88
N SER A 37 -13.02 -10.70 -10.72
CA SER A 37 -14.48 -10.69 -11.00
C SER A 37 -15.41 -11.12 -9.86
N PHE A 38 -14.90 -11.73 -8.79
CA PHE A 38 -15.74 -12.33 -7.74
C PHE A 38 -15.52 -11.73 -6.34
N THR A 39 -14.60 -10.78 -6.20
CA THR A 39 -14.40 -10.07 -4.93
C THR A 39 -15.32 -8.86 -4.85
N THR A 40 -16.02 -8.71 -3.73
CA THR A 40 -16.80 -7.52 -3.39
C THR A 40 -16.59 -7.17 -1.93
N SER A 41 -16.68 -5.87 -1.60
CA SER A 41 -16.51 -5.33 -0.24
C SER A 41 -15.19 -5.70 0.46
N GLY A 42 -14.15 -6.09 -0.28
CA GLY A 42 -12.84 -6.41 0.25
C GLY A 42 -11.96 -5.17 0.44
N VAL A 43 -11.12 -5.19 1.48
CA VAL A 43 -10.07 -4.18 1.70
C VAL A 43 -8.73 -4.79 1.31
N PHE A 44 -8.00 -4.12 0.42
CA PHE A 44 -6.66 -4.51 -0.02
C PHE A 44 -5.64 -3.54 0.57
N ASP A 45 -4.82 -4.03 1.49
CA ASP A 45 -3.82 -3.21 2.17
C ASP A 45 -2.62 -2.89 1.28
N LEU A 46 -2.25 -1.61 1.22
CA LEU A 46 -1.03 -1.13 0.55
C LEU A 46 -0.13 -0.36 1.53
N SER A 47 -0.23 -0.66 2.82
CA SER A 47 0.48 0.09 3.86
C SER A 47 1.95 -0.31 4.01
N GLY A 48 2.41 -1.33 3.27
CA GLY A 48 3.74 -1.92 3.45
C GLY A 48 3.89 -2.65 4.78
N GLY A 49 2.78 -3.16 5.34
CA GLY A 49 2.71 -3.86 6.63
C GLY A 49 2.51 -2.95 7.85
N ARG A 50 2.25 -1.65 7.64
CA ARG A 50 2.01 -0.69 8.72
C ARG A 50 0.65 -0.87 9.40
N ALA A 51 -0.35 -1.34 8.66
CA ALA A 51 -1.68 -1.61 9.17
C ALA A 51 -1.68 -2.72 10.24
N THR A 52 -2.55 -2.58 11.25
CA THR A 52 -2.64 -3.50 12.41
C THR A 52 -4.07 -3.99 12.68
N TYR A 53 -4.97 -3.83 11.71
CA TYR A 53 -6.36 -4.29 11.80
C TYR A 53 -6.49 -5.78 11.50
#